data_AF-A0A699JTP9-F1
#
_entry.id   AF-A0A699JTP9-F1
#
_cell.length_a   1.000
_cell.length_b   1.000
_cell.length_c   1.000
_cell.angle_alpha   90.00
_cell.angle_beta   90.00
_cell.angle_gamma   90.00
#
_symmetry.space_group_name_H-M   'P 1'
#
loop_
_entity.id
_entity.type
_entity.pdbx_description
1 polymer ?
#
loop_
_entity_poly.entity_id
_entity_poly.type
_entity_poly.pdbx_seq_one_letter_code
_entity_poly.pdbx_strand_id
1 'polypeptide(L)'
;FLVSKHPRCCVSFSSFYNQTITPCPTCSCGCNNKDRCIKSDSKRLSTVGINTLRKDNEPLLQCTHHMCPIRVHWHVKQNYKDYWRVKMAVTNFNYRLNYTQWTLVAQHPNLNNVTQVFSFDYKPLVPYKSINDTAMFYGMKFYNDLLMEAGPFGNV
;
A
#
# COMPACT_ATOMS: atom_id res chain seq x y z
N PHE A 1 -10.38 21.05 0.78
CA PHE A 1 -10.08 19.62 0.96
C PHE A 1 -10.49 19.21 2.36
N LEU A 2 -11.52 18.38 2.51
CA LEU A 2 -11.86 17.80 3.81
C LEU A 2 -10.90 16.64 4.07
N VAL A 3 -9.85 16.90 4.85
CA VAL A 3 -8.93 15.85 5.27
C VAL A 3 -9.64 15.00 6.31
N SER A 4 -9.90 13.74 5.95
CA SER A 4 -10.40 12.75 6.92
C SER A 4 -9.47 12.73 8.13
N LYS A 5 -10.04 12.75 9.34
CA LYS A 5 -9.29 12.66 10.60
C LYS A 5 -8.32 11.47 10.64
N HIS A 6 -8.70 10.38 9.99
CA HIS A 6 -7.87 9.20 9.82
C HIS A 6 -7.63 8.93 8.33
N PRO A 7 -6.36 8.81 7.88
CA PRO A 7 -6.06 8.35 6.53
C PRO A 7 -6.57 6.93 6.29
N ARG A 8 -6.68 6.54 5.01
CA ARG A 8 -7.06 5.19 4.60
C ARG A 8 -5.86 4.30 4.30
N CYS A 9 -4.65 4.85 4.31
CA CYS A 9 -3.41 4.12 4.09
C CYS A 9 -2.30 4.69 4.96
N CYS A 10 -1.24 3.93 5.15
CA CYS A 10 0.00 4.40 5.76
C CYS A 10 1.21 4.04 4.91
N VAL A 11 2.32 4.75 5.15
CA VAL A 11 3.59 4.52 4.46
C VAL A 11 4.60 4.03 5.49
N SER A 12 5.35 2.99 5.14
CA SER A 12 6.53 2.54 5.88
C SER A 12 7.76 2.63 5.00
N PHE A 13 8.92 2.87 5.60
CA PHE A 13 10.15 3.14 4.86
C PHE A 13 11.27 2.21 5.30
N SER A 14 12.12 1.81 4.36
CA SER A 14 13.37 1.12 4.65
C SER A 14 14.44 1.49 3.62
N SER A 15 15.70 1.27 3.98
CA SER A 15 16.84 1.54 3.10
C SER A 15 17.85 0.40 3.15
N PHE A 16 18.64 0.28 2.08
CA PHE A 16 19.67 -0.75 1.99
C PHE A 16 20.74 -0.65 3.08
N TYR A 17 21.10 0.58 3.47
CA TYR A 17 22.12 0.85 4.50
C TYR A 17 21.59 0.77 5.93
N ASN A 18 20.28 0.60 6.13
CA ASN A 18 19.68 0.51 7.46
C ASN A 18 18.79 -0.73 7.57
N GLN A 19 19.17 -1.65 8.47
CA GLN A 19 18.41 -2.87 8.73
C GLN A 19 17.06 -2.58 9.42
N THR A 20 16.88 -1.38 9.97
CA THR A 20 15.65 -0.98 10.66
C THR A 20 14.64 -0.44 9.66
N ILE A 21 13.44 -1.01 9.68
CA ILE A 21 12.28 -0.49 8.95
C ILE A 21 11.64 0.59 9.81
N THR A 22 11.41 1.78 9.27
CA THR A 22 10.54 2.79 9.86
C THR A 22 9.09 2.36 9.62
N PRO A 23 8.38 1.86 10.64
CA PRO A 23 7.02 1.36 10.45
C PRO A 23 6.02 2.51 10.35
N CYS A 24 4.79 2.19 9.96
CA CYS A 24 3.69 3.13 10.11
C CYS A 24 3.47 3.47 11.59
N PRO A 25 3.15 4.72 11.96
CA PRO A 25 2.80 5.05 13.34
C PRO A 25 1.63 4.21 13.87
N THR A 26 1.67 3.88 15.16
CA THR A 26 0.58 3.18 15.85
C THR A 26 -0.73 3.97 15.70
N CYS A 27 -1.81 3.28 15.36
CA CYS A 27 -3.13 3.84 15.14
C CYS A 27 -3.23 4.92 14.04
N SER A 28 -2.36 4.87 13.03
CA SER A 28 -2.41 5.78 11.86
C SER A 28 -3.81 5.92 11.26
N CYS A 29 -4.53 4.81 11.06
CA CYS A 29 -5.87 4.83 10.46
C CYS A 29 -7.03 4.75 11.47
N GLY A 30 -6.72 4.98 12.76
CA GLY A 30 -7.69 4.96 13.86
C GLY A 30 -7.85 3.58 14.49
N CYS A 31 -7.66 3.51 15.80
CA CYS A 31 -7.88 2.31 16.61
C CYS A 31 -9.21 2.42 17.36
N ASN A 32 -10.33 2.19 16.68
CA ASN A 32 -11.63 2.09 17.36
C ASN A 32 -12.04 0.62 17.45
N ASN A 33 -12.22 0.12 18.68
CA ASN A 33 -12.63 -1.23 19.09
C ASN A 33 -11.73 -2.39 18.63
N LYS A 34 -11.21 -3.15 19.62
CA LYS A 34 -10.40 -4.37 19.42
C LYS A 34 -11.12 -5.46 18.63
N ASP A 35 -12.45 -5.40 18.53
CA ASP A 35 -13.27 -6.38 17.83
C ASP A 35 -13.37 -6.14 16.30
N ARG A 36 -12.82 -5.03 15.79
CA ARG A 36 -12.89 -4.67 14.36
C ARG A 36 -11.75 -5.22 13.51
N CYS A 37 -10.85 -6.01 14.09
CA CYS A 37 -9.79 -6.68 13.35
C CYS A 37 -9.67 -8.16 13.70
N ILE A 38 -9.06 -8.93 12.80
CA ILE A 38 -8.77 -10.35 12.95
C ILE A 38 -7.25 -10.53 12.94
N LYS A 39 -6.72 -11.33 13.87
CA LYS A 39 -5.30 -11.72 13.82
C LYS A 39 -5.07 -12.70 12.67
N SER A 40 -3.96 -12.56 11.94
CA SER A 40 -3.64 -13.41 10.77
C SER A 40 -3.74 -14.89 11.07
N ASP A 41 -3.30 -15.31 12.24
CA ASP A 41 -3.16 -16.73 12.59
C ASP A 41 -4.38 -17.26 13.35
N SER A 42 -5.50 -16.52 13.34
CA SER A 42 -6.68 -16.92 14.09
C SER A 42 -7.51 -17.95 13.34
N LYS A 43 -8.00 -18.98 14.05
CA LYS A 43 -8.99 -19.96 13.54
C LYS A 43 -10.29 -19.31 13.02
N ARG A 44 -10.54 -18.04 13.37
CA ARG A 44 -11.66 -17.27 12.82
C ARG A 44 -11.49 -17.02 11.33
N LEU A 45 -10.27 -16.78 10.83
CA LEU A 45 -10.03 -16.51 9.42
C LEU A 45 -10.38 -17.71 8.52
N SER A 46 -10.24 -18.94 9.03
CA SER A 46 -10.61 -20.17 8.31
C SER A 46 -12.11 -20.50 8.39
N THR A 47 -12.94 -19.65 9.01
CA THR A 47 -14.39 -19.87 9.09
C THR A 47 -15.02 -19.52 7.74
N VAL A 48 -15.80 -20.46 7.18
CA VAL A 48 -16.49 -20.29 5.90
C VAL A 48 -17.38 -19.04 5.96
N GLY A 49 -17.22 -18.13 4.99
CA GLY A 49 -18.02 -16.91 4.90
C GLY A 49 -17.54 -15.73 5.75
N ILE A 50 -16.32 -15.77 6.33
CA ILE A 50 -15.82 -14.60 7.08
C ILE A 50 -15.28 -13.49 6.17
N ASN A 51 -14.67 -13.89 5.05
CA ASN A 51 -14.13 -13.03 3.99
C ASN A 51 -15.20 -12.60 2.97
N THR A 52 -16.44 -13.06 3.10
CA THR A 52 -17.52 -12.60 2.21
C THR A 52 -17.92 -11.16 2.55
N LEU A 53 -18.17 -10.39 1.49
CA LEU A 53 -18.61 -9.01 1.61
C LEU A 53 -19.95 -8.95 2.36
N ARG A 54 -20.02 -8.18 3.44
CA ARG A 54 -21.27 -7.92 4.16
C ARG A 54 -22.03 -6.79 3.48
N LYS A 55 -23.37 -6.78 3.62
CA LYS A 55 -24.26 -5.75 3.05
C LYS A 55 -23.86 -4.31 3.43
N ASP A 56 -23.19 -4.14 4.58
CA ASP A 56 -22.79 -2.82 5.09
C ASP A 56 -21.42 -2.35 4.57
N ASN A 57 -20.75 -3.12 3.70
CA ASN A 57 -19.40 -2.85 3.15
C ASN A 57 -18.33 -2.54 4.23
N GLU A 58 -18.55 -2.95 5.47
CA GLU A 58 -17.57 -2.74 6.54
C GLU A 58 -16.29 -3.55 6.28
N PRO A 59 -15.12 -2.89 6.31
CA PRO A 59 -13.84 -3.55 6.09
C PRO A 59 -13.54 -4.52 7.23
N LEU A 60 -12.98 -5.69 6.89
CA LEU A 60 -12.48 -6.63 7.88
C LEU A 60 -10.95 -6.60 7.86
N LEU A 61 -10.35 -5.94 8.85
CA LEU A 61 -8.92 -5.68 8.83
C LEU A 61 -8.12 -6.79 9.52
N GLN A 62 -6.92 -7.05 9.03
CA GLN A 62 -5.89 -7.72 9.81
C GLN A 62 -5.48 -6.81 10.98
N CYS A 63 -5.36 -7.39 12.18
CA CYS A 63 -4.86 -6.65 13.34
C CYS A 63 -3.39 -6.30 13.14
N THR A 64 -3.10 -5.01 12.97
CA THR A 64 -1.75 -4.44 12.94
C THR A 64 -1.68 -3.27 13.92
N HIS A 65 -0.47 -2.81 14.27
CA HIS A 65 -0.33 -1.65 15.15
C HIS A 65 -0.88 -0.35 14.51
N HIS A 66 -0.82 -0.23 13.18
CA HIS A 66 -1.25 0.97 12.45
C HIS A 66 -2.73 0.97 12.04
N MET A 67 -3.38 -0.21 12.03
CA MET A 67 -4.81 -0.40 11.74
C MET A 67 -5.27 0.15 10.38
N CYS A 68 -4.37 0.17 9.39
CA CYS A 68 -4.67 0.67 8.04
C CYS A 68 -5.02 -0.48 7.09
N PRO A 69 -6.06 -0.34 6.26
CA PRO A 69 -6.39 -1.35 5.24
C PRO A 69 -5.30 -1.47 4.18
N ILE A 70 -4.62 -0.37 3.84
CA ILE A 70 -3.51 -0.40 2.88
C ILE A 70 -2.22 0.09 3.55
N ARG A 71 -1.11 -0.58 3.25
CA ARG A 71 0.24 -0.10 3.56
C ARG A 71 1.05 -0.04 2.28
N VAL A 72 1.68 1.11 2.05
CA VAL A 72 2.69 1.27 1.00
C VAL A 72 4.05 1.19 1.67
N HIS A 73 4.84 0.18 1.33
CA HIS A 73 6.21 0.06 1.79
C HIS A 73 7.17 0.60 0.73
N TRP A 74 7.96 1.60 1.09
CA TRP A 74 8.98 2.21 0.23
C TRP A 74 10.36 1.73 0.67
N HIS A 75 11.02 0.94 -0.17
CA HIS A 75 12.35 0.40 0.11
C HIS A 75 13.38 0.96 -0.88
N VAL A 76 14.36 1.71 -0.38
CA VAL A 76 15.51 2.18 -1.18
C VAL A 76 16.54 1.06 -1.27
N LYS A 77 16.60 0.37 -2.42
CA LYS A 77 17.52 -0.76 -2.68
C LYS A 77 18.95 -0.30 -2.92
N GLN A 78 19.13 0.84 -3.58
CA GLN A 78 20.43 1.33 -3.98
C GLN A 78 20.39 2.84 -4.16
N ASN A 79 21.44 3.50 -3.71
CA ASN A 79 21.67 4.93 -3.90
C ASN A 79 23.14 5.12 -4.33
N TYR A 80 23.45 4.73 -5.57
CA TYR A 80 24.79 4.94 -6.13
C TYR A 80 24.92 6.34 -6.73
N LYS A 81 26.15 6.76 -7.03
CA LYS A 81 26.46 8.06 -7.64
C LYS A 81 25.66 8.33 -8.92
N ASP A 82 25.36 7.28 -9.69
CA ASP A 82 24.78 7.43 -11.03
C ASP A 82 23.26 7.17 -11.08
N TYR A 83 22.71 6.39 -10.13
CA TYR A 83 21.27 6.11 -10.08
C TYR A 83 20.78 5.67 -8.70
N TRP A 84 19.50 5.90 -8.47
CA TRP A 84 18.75 5.40 -7.31
C TRP A 84 17.78 4.31 -7.77
N ARG A 85 17.54 3.32 -6.90
CA ARG A 85 16.56 2.26 -7.15
C ARG A 85 15.67 2.08 -5.94
N VAL A 86 14.37 2.19 -6.15
CA VAL A 86 13.34 1.94 -5.13
C VAL A 86 12.50 0.75 -5.52
N LYS A 87 12.14 -0.05 -4.52
CA LYS A 87 11.08 -1.05 -4.59
C LYS A 87 9.91 -0.55 -3.76
N MET A 88 8.76 -0.37 -4.39
CA MET A 88 7.50 -0.14 -3.70
C MET A 88 6.75 -1.47 -3.58
N ALA A 89 6.13 -1.71 -2.43
CA ALA A 89 5.21 -2.81 -2.22
C ALA A 89 3.90 -2.27 -1.64
N VAL A 90 2.77 -2.70 -2.19
CA VAL A 90 1.44 -2.27 -1.74
C VAL A 90 0.77 -3.48 -1.12
N THR A 91 0.50 -3.42 0.19
CA THR A 91 -0.10 -4.53 0.94
C THR A 91 -1.54 -4.19 1.30
N ASN A 92 -2.47 -5.09 0.98
CA ASN A 92 -3.88 -5.00 1.39
C ASN A 92 -4.15 -5.87 2.63
N PHE A 93 -4.45 -5.22 3.75
CA PHE A 93 -4.80 -5.85 5.02
C PHE A 93 -6.31 -6.06 5.20
N ASN A 94 -7.12 -5.87 4.15
CA ASN A 94 -8.56 -6.06 4.21
C ASN A 94 -8.94 -7.44 3.65
N TYR A 95 -9.52 -8.28 4.50
CA TYR A 95 -9.95 -9.63 4.18
C TYR A 95 -11.29 -9.70 3.42
N ARG A 96 -12.02 -8.57 3.30
CA ARG A 96 -13.33 -8.52 2.62
C ARG A 96 -13.34 -7.67 1.36
N LEU A 97 -12.32 -6.83 1.16
CA LEU A 97 -12.25 -5.91 0.03
C LEU A 97 -10.97 -6.13 -0.74
N ASN A 98 -11.13 -6.45 -2.01
CA ASN A 98 -10.06 -6.39 -3.01
C ASN A 98 -10.17 -5.06 -3.77
N TYR A 99 -9.03 -4.51 -4.18
CA TYR A 99 -9.00 -3.26 -4.95
C TYR A 99 -8.66 -3.55 -6.40
N THR A 100 -9.66 -3.43 -7.28
CA THR A 100 -9.49 -3.47 -8.74
C THR A 100 -9.00 -2.11 -9.25
N GLN A 101 -8.17 -2.11 -10.30
CA GLN A 101 -7.73 -0.88 -10.98
C GLN A 101 -7.12 0.15 -10.01
N TRP A 102 -6.39 -0.35 -9.01
CA TRP A 102 -5.78 0.50 -8.00
C TRP A 102 -4.74 1.42 -8.66
N THR A 103 -4.59 2.61 -8.08
CA THR A 103 -3.60 3.60 -8.50
C THR A 103 -2.88 4.13 -7.26
N LEU A 104 -1.56 4.16 -7.33
CA LEU A 104 -0.70 4.82 -6.35
C LEU A 104 -0.15 6.10 -6.98
N VAL A 105 -0.40 7.24 -6.33
CA VAL A 105 0.21 8.52 -6.71
C VAL A 105 1.24 8.89 -5.66
N ALA A 106 2.45 9.20 -6.11
CA ALA A 106 3.54 9.62 -5.25
C ALA A 106 4.21 10.86 -5.82
N GLN A 107 4.48 11.83 -4.96
CA GLN A 107 5.28 13.00 -5.28
C GLN A 107 6.64 12.86 -4.60
N HIS A 108 7.71 12.94 -5.38
CA HIS A 108 9.07 12.87 -4.86
C HIS A 108 10.03 13.54 -5.86
N PRO A 109 10.98 14.40 -5.42
CA PRO A 109 11.84 15.16 -6.32
C PRO A 109 12.52 14.31 -7.41
N ASN A 110 13.01 13.12 -7.05
CA ASN A 110 13.69 12.22 -8.00
C ASN A 110 12.77 11.53 -9.02
N LEU A 111 11.44 11.64 -8.91
CA LEU A 111 10.49 11.09 -9.88
C LEU A 111 10.38 11.93 -11.16
N ASN A 112 11.06 13.08 -11.20
CA ASN A 112 11.20 13.90 -12.40
C ASN A 112 12.11 13.27 -13.47
N ASN A 113 12.93 12.28 -13.11
CA ASN A 113 13.89 11.62 -13.99
C ASN A 113 13.85 10.09 -13.82
N VAL A 114 12.68 9.50 -14.06
CA VAL A 114 12.48 8.04 -14.02
C VAL A 114 12.92 7.43 -15.34
N THR A 115 13.86 6.49 -15.29
CA THR A 115 14.40 5.81 -16.47
C THR A 115 13.67 4.50 -16.77
N GLN A 116 13.35 3.72 -15.74
CA GLN A 116 12.75 2.39 -15.87
C GLN A 116 11.82 2.11 -14.69
N VAL A 117 10.69 1.47 -14.98
CA VAL A 117 9.75 0.94 -13.98
C VAL A 117 9.48 -0.52 -14.31
N PHE A 118 9.41 -1.35 -13.27
CA PHE A 118 9.18 -2.79 -13.37
C PHE A 118 7.95 -3.16 -12.56
N SER A 119 7.24 -4.21 -12.99
CA SER A 119 6.08 -4.79 -12.30
C SER A 119 4.87 -3.86 -12.12
N PHE A 120 4.92 -2.63 -12.62
CA PHE A 120 3.85 -1.64 -12.57
C PHE A 120 3.86 -0.85 -13.88
N ASP A 121 2.69 -0.40 -14.30
CA ASP A 121 2.60 0.66 -15.30
C ASP A 121 2.84 2.02 -14.64
N TYR A 122 3.45 2.93 -15.40
CA TYR A 122 3.87 4.25 -14.93
C TYR A 122 3.37 5.34 -15.86
N LYS A 123 2.87 6.43 -15.27
CA LYS A 123 2.54 7.65 -15.99
C LYS A 123 3.01 8.86 -15.18
N PRO A 124 3.91 9.70 -15.72
CA PRO A 124 4.24 10.96 -15.07
C PRO A 124 3.01 11.86 -15.09
N LEU A 125 2.69 12.46 -13.94
CA LEU A 125 1.66 13.48 -13.84
C LEU A 125 2.36 14.82 -13.88
N VAL A 126 2.20 15.53 -15.00
CA VAL A 126 2.74 16.88 -15.20
C VAL A 126 1.55 17.86 -15.31
N PRO A 127 0.76 18.05 -14.24
CA PRO A 127 -0.46 18.86 -14.29
C PRO A 127 -0.14 20.35 -14.56
N TYR A 128 1.07 20.79 -14.20
CA TYR A 128 1.58 22.13 -14.44
C TYR A 128 3.03 22.03 -14.91
N LYS A 129 3.49 22.95 -15.78
CA LYS A 129 4.88 22.98 -16.29
C LYS A 129 5.95 23.01 -15.18
N SER A 130 5.58 23.43 -13.97
CA SER A 130 6.47 23.56 -12.81
C SER A 130 6.56 22.32 -11.92
N ILE A 131 5.61 21.38 -11.99
CA ILE A 131 5.56 20.20 -11.11
C ILE A 131 5.66 18.95 -11.98
N ASN A 132 6.89 18.44 -12.10
CA ASN A 132 7.22 17.23 -12.87
C ASN A 132 7.68 16.07 -11.97
N ASP A 133 7.52 16.20 -10.66
CA ASP A 133 8.00 15.25 -9.64
C ASP A 133 6.87 14.32 -9.11
N THR A 134 5.72 14.31 -9.78
CA THR A 134 4.57 13.47 -9.43
C THR A 134 4.44 12.30 -10.40
N ALA A 135 4.37 11.09 -9.85
CA ALA A 135 4.20 9.86 -10.60
C ALA A 135 2.89 9.17 -10.23
N MET A 136 2.25 8.60 -11.24
CA MET A 136 1.14 7.66 -11.10
C MET A 136 1.63 6.25 -11.45
N PHE A 137 1.42 5.32 -10.53
CA PHE A 137 1.69 3.89 -10.70
C PHE A 137 0.37 3.13 -10.63
N TYR A 138 0.20 2.13 -11.50
CA TYR A 138 -1.00 1.31 -11.51
C TYR A 138 -0.68 -0.12 -11.93
N GLY A 139 -1.60 -1.03 -11.60
CA GLY A 139 -1.45 -2.45 -11.91
C GLY A 139 -1.52 -2.73 -13.41
N MET A 140 -0.68 -3.67 -13.85
CA MET A 140 -0.68 -4.22 -15.20
C MET A 140 -1.85 -5.21 -15.33
N LYS A 141 -2.59 -5.09 -16.44
CA LYS A 141 -3.74 -5.95 -16.72
C LYS A 141 -3.34 -7.43 -16.71
N PHE A 142 -4.16 -8.27 -16.08
CA PHE A 142 -3.94 -9.73 -15.92
C PHE A 142 -2.73 -10.14 -15.07
N TYR A 143 -2.02 -9.20 -14.43
CA TYR A 143 -0.87 -9.51 -13.56
C TYR A 143 -1.10 -9.05 -12.13
N ASN A 144 -1.27 -7.74 -11.92
CA ASN A 144 -1.50 -7.13 -10.61
C ASN A 144 -2.51 -5.98 -10.67
N ASP A 145 -3.46 -6.05 -11.60
CA ASP A 145 -4.61 -5.14 -11.71
C ASP A 145 -5.65 -5.33 -10.60
N LEU A 146 -5.56 -6.44 -9.87
CA LEU A 146 -6.31 -6.73 -8.66
C LEU A 146 -5.36 -6.81 -7.45
N LEU A 147 -5.54 -5.91 -6.48
CA LEU A 147 -4.87 -5.99 -5.19
C LEU A 147 -5.68 -6.87 -4.24
N MET A 148 -5.29 -8.15 -4.20
CA MET A 148 -5.87 -9.17 -3.31
C MET A 148 -5.42 -8.97 -1.86
N GLU A 149 -6.10 -9.64 -0.91
CA GLU A 149 -5.67 -9.65 0.49
C GLU A 149 -4.23 -10.14 0.66
N ALA A 150 -3.57 -9.65 1.72
CA ALA A 150 -2.27 -10.13 2.13
C ALA A 150 -2.37 -11.59 2.59
N GLY A 151 -1.65 -12.46 1.90
CA GLY A 151 -1.60 -13.89 2.19
C GLY A 151 -0.43 -14.55 1.45
N PRO A 152 -0.17 -15.85 1.70
CA PRO A 152 0.94 -16.58 1.06
C PRO A 152 0.84 -16.62 -0.47
N PHE A 153 -0.36 -16.41 -1.02
CA PHE A 153 -0.63 -16.35 -2.46
C PHE A 153 -0.70 -14.92 -3.02
N GLY A 154 -0.63 -13.89 -2.17
CA GLY A 154 -0.70 -12.48 -2.57
C GLY A 154 0.68 -11.96 -2.98
N ASN A 155 0.98 -11.98 -4.28
CA ASN A 155 2.17 -11.32 -4.82
C ASN A 155 1.80 -9.91 -5.30
N VAL A 156 2.04 -8.88 -4.49
CA VAL A 156 2.32 -7.48 -4.91
C VAL A 156 3.25 -6.79 -3.90
#